data_AF-A0A381V3R4-F1
#
_entry.id   AF-A0A381V3R4-F1
#
_cell.length_a   1.000
_cell.length_b   1.000
_cell.length_c   1.000
_cell.angle_alpha   90.00
_cell.angle_beta   90.00
_cell.angle_gamma   90.00
#
_symmetry.space_group_name_H-M   'P 1'
#
loop_
_entity.id
_entity.type
_entity.pdbx_description
1 polymer ?
#
loop_
_entity_poly.entity_id
_entity_poly.type
_entity_poly.pdbx_seq_one_letter_code
_entity_poly.pdbx_strand_id
1 'polypeptide(L)'
;MIVVNNLKVSIRLLITLTLGLFLSCADNVSDDSEFVVPVIIPTGNEKYLQENSDYIYDQKNLRTYELKLPQSALDKIDADPAAEEYVEGMLIFEGDTISPVGIRYKGSVGAFVGCLTGDDWFNPSGKKTCSKLSMKVKINWDGRESLFYNLKKI
;
A
#
# COMPACT_ATOMS: atom_id res chain seq x y z
N MET A 1 -33.78 -7.14 76.90
CA MET A 1 -34.05 -8.59 76.97
C MET A 1 -33.33 -9.25 75.81
N ILE A 2 -32.50 -10.26 76.08
CA ILE A 2 -31.62 -11.05 75.17
C ILE A 2 -30.40 -10.24 74.68
N VAL A 3 -29.15 -10.38 75.14
CA VAL A 3 -28.26 -11.52 75.49
C VAL A 3 -27.77 -12.33 74.27
N VAL A 4 -26.56 -11.94 73.82
CA VAL A 4 -25.40 -12.78 73.42
C VAL A 4 -25.47 -13.51 72.06
N ASN A 5 -24.51 -13.21 71.16
CA ASN A 5 -23.46 -14.21 70.87
C ASN A 5 -22.20 -13.65 70.19
N ASN A 6 -21.12 -14.36 70.49
CA ASN A 6 -19.72 -14.02 70.35
C ASN A 6 -19.08 -14.60 69.07
N LEU A 7 -18.01 -13.95 68.61
CA LEU A 7 -16.74 -14.56 68.20
C LEU A 7 -16.71 -15.47 66.95
N LYS A 8 -15.96 -15.07 65.91
CA LYS A 8 -14.67 -15.71 65.56
C LYS A 8 -13.89 -14.99 64.45
N VAL A 9 -12.61 -14.87 64.75
CA VAL A 9 -11.46 -14.44 63.99
C VAL A 9 -11.29 -15.23 62.68
N SER A 10 -10.96 -14.54 61.58
CA SER A 10 -9.97 -15.03 60.62
C SER A 10 -9.42 -13.90 59.75
N ILE A 11 -8.30 -13.37 60.20
CA ILE A 11 -7.29 -12.75 59.33
C ILE A 11 -6.91 -13.79 58.28
N ARG A 12 -7.22 -13.49 57.01
CA ARG A 12 -6.51 -14.09 55.88
C ARG A 12 -5.97 -12.98 55.01
N LEU A 13 -4.71 -12.67 55.30
CA LEU A 13 -3.73 -12.11 54.39
C LEU A 13 -3.83 -12.84 53.05
N LEU A 14 -4.33 -12.17 52.00
CA LEU A 14 -4.05 -12.58 50.62
C LEU A 14 -3.78 -11.33 49.79
N ILE A 15 -2.49 -11.19 49.47
CA ILE A 15 -1.90 -10.24 48.56
C ILE A 15 -2.37 -10.57 47.14
N THR A 16 -3.00 -9.63 46.46
CA THR A 16 -2.98 -9.56 44.99
C THR A 16 -3.02 -8.09 44.56
N LEU A 17 -1.85 -7.47 44.68
CA LEU A 17 -1.46 -6.30 43.90
C LEU A 17 -1.35 -6.73 42.43
N THR A 18 -2.45 -6.76 41.69
CA THR A 18 -2.40 -6.80 40.23
C THR A 18 -2.58 -5.38 39.71
N LEU A 19 -1.49 -4.60 39.84
CA LEU A 19 -1.29 -3.40 39.04
C LEU A 19 -1.08 -3.89 37.61
N GLY A 20 -2.17 -3.98 36.86
CA GLY A 20 -2.15 -4.27 35.43
C GLY A 20 -1.46 -3.14 34.70
N LEU A 21 -0.14 -3.24 34.56
CA LEU A 21 0.62 -2.50 33.56
C LEU A 21 0.10 -2.96 32.19
N PHE A 22 -0.90 -2.25 31.67
CA PHE A 22 -1.12 -2.18 30.24
C PHE A 22 0.11 -1.49 29.65
N LEU A 23 1.15 -2.28 29.38
CA LEU A 23 2.14 -1.96 28.37
C LEU A 23 1.38 -1.92 27.04
N SER A 24 0.74 -0.78 26.78
CA SER A 24 0.41 -0.36 25.43
C SER A 24 1.75 -0.21 24.72
N CYS A 25 2.06 -1.15 23.84
CA CYS A 25 2.99 -0.86 22.76
C CYS A 25 2.33 0.24 21.92
N ALA A 26 2.64 1.49 22.25
CA ALA A 26 2.51 2.56 21.29
C ALA A 26 3.63 2.31 20.27
N ASP A 27 3.31 1.56 19.22
CA ASP A 27 4.09 1.60 18.00
C ASP A 27 4.02 3.06 17.53
N ASN A 28 5.06 3.83 17.85
CA ASN A 28 5.29 5.11 17.22
C ASN A 28 5.69 4.80 15.78
N VAL A 29 4.69 4.53 14.93
CA VAL A 29 4.86 4.53 13.48
C VAL A 29 5.18 5.97 13.14
N SER A 30 6.48 6.27 13.04
CA SER A 30 6.91 7.43 12.25
C SER A 30 6.26 7.28 10.88
N ASP A 31 5.48 8.27 10.49
CA ASP A 31 4.84 8.38 9.18
C ASP A 31 5.89 8.58 8.08
N ASP A 32 6.71 7.55 7.88
CA ASP A 32 7.71 7.41 6.82
C ASP A 32 7.02 7.00 5.49
N SER A 33 5.68 6.93 5.51
CA SER A 33 4.84 6.55 4.37
C SER A 33 4.44 7.75 3.51
N GLU A 34 4.55 8.97 4.03
CA GLU A 34 4.30 10.19 3.26
C GLU A 34 5.62 10.81 2.80
N PHE A 35 5.75 11.08 1.50
CA PHE A 35 6.92 11.73 0.92
C PHE A 35 6.56 12.50 -0.34
N VAL A 36 7.45 13.40 -0.77
CA VAL A 36 7.32 14.08 -2.07
C VAL A 36 8.04 13.24 -3.12
N VAL A 37 7.33 12.86 -4.19
CA VAL A 37 7.91 12.04 -5.25
C VAL A 37 8.99 12.85 -5.98
N PRO A 38 10.26 12.40 -5.99
CA PRO A 38 11.33 13.17 -6.60
C PRO A 38 11.26 13.08 -8.13
N VAL A 39 11.61 14.16 -8.81
CA VAL A 39 11.86 14.11 -10.26
C VAL A 39 13.28 13.62 -10.49
N ILE A 40 13.43 12.48 -11.15
CA ILE A 40 14.74 11.92 -11.50
C ILE A 40 14.99 12.10 -12.99
N ILE A 41 16.16 12.69 -13.31
CA ILE A 41 16.65 12.84 -14.68
C ILE A 41 17.65 11.72 -14.94
N PRO A 42 17.41 10.85 -15.94
CA PRO A 42 18.34 9.77 -16.26
C PRO A 42 19.66 10.33 -16.79
N THR A 43 20.72 9.61 -16.50
CA THR A 43 22.09 9.89 -16.95
C THR A 43 22.38 9.30 -18.33
N GLY A 44 21.55 8.36 -18.80
CA GLY A 44 21.66 7.68 -20.10
C GLY A 44 22.39 6.35 -20.06
N ASN A 45 22.97 5.97 -18.91
CA ASN A 45 23.62 4.67 -18.74
C ASN A 45 22.70 3.61 -18.13
N GLU A 46 21.48 3.99 -17.75
CA GLU A 46 20.50 3.10 -17.16
C GLU A 46 20.11 1.99 -18.12
N LYS A 47 19.97 0.78 -17.61
CA LYS A 47 19.77 -0.41 -18.45
C LYS A 47 18.45 -0.35 -19.22
N TYR A 48 17.41 0.22 -18.58
CA TYR A 48 16.09 0.39 -19.19
C TYR A 48 16.08 1.34 -20.39
N LEU A 49 17.17 2.10 -20.63
CA LEU A 49 17.35 2.95 -21.82
C LEU A 49 18.15 2.26 -22.92
N GLN A 50 18.93 1.24 -22.58
CA GLN A 50 19.85 0.57 -23.50
C GLN A 50 19.25 -0.69 -24.14
N GLU A 51 18.27 -1.30 -23.46
CA GLU A 51 17.63 -2.54 -23.88
C GLU A 51 16.16 -2.33 -24.29
N ASN A 52 15.55 -3.35 -24.88
CA ASN A 52 14.16 -3.34 -25.33
C ASN A 52 13.24 -4.15 -24.41
N SER A 53 11.94 -4.15 -24.71
CA SER A 53 10.92 -4.82 -23.91
C SER A 53 11.10 -6.34 -23.78
N ASP A 54 11.89 -6.97 -24.65
CA ASP A 54 12.11 -8.43 -24.57
C ASP A 54 12.77 -8.81 -23.24
N TYR A 55 13.59 -7.92 -22.68
CA TYR A 55 14.24 -8.14 -21.39
C TYR A 55 13.27 -8.35 -20.24
N ILE A 56 12.22 -7.52 -20.17
CA ILE A 56 11.25 -7.49 -19.08
C ILE A 56 10.12 -8.51 -19.26
N TYR A 57 9.92 -8.99 -20.50
CA TYR A 57 8.93 -10.02 -20.83
C TYR A 57 9.54 -11.41 -20.99
N ASP A 58 10.82 -11.59 -20.67
CA ASP A 58 11.47 -12.89 -20.66
C ASP A 58 10.80 -13.83 -19.64
N GLN A 59 10.08 -14.82 -20.17
CA GLN A 59 9.31 -15.80 -19.39
C GLN A 59 10.19 -16.74 -18.55
N LYS A 60 11.51 -16.75 -18.77
CA LYS A 60 12.45 -17.56 -17.98
C LYS A 60 12.87 -16.88 -16.67
N ASN A 61 12.59 -15.58 -16.52
CA ASN A 61 13.04 -14.79 -15.39
C ASN A 61 11.85 -14.10 -14.71
N LEU A 62 11.67 -14.37 -13.41
CA LEU A 62 10.70 -13.63 -12.61
C LEU A 62 11.35 -12.33 -12.11
N ARG A 63 10.84 -11.20 -12.58
CA ARG A 63 11.37 -9.87 -12.23
C ARG A 63 10.60 -9.27 -11.05
N THR A 64 11.29 -8.42 -10.29
CA THR A 64 10.70 -7.63 -9.21
C THR A 64 10.58 -6.18 -9.66
N TYR A 65 9.37 -5.65 -9.57
CA TYR A 65 9.07 -4.24 -9.80
C TYR A 65 8.63 -3.66 -8.47
N GLU A 66 9.41 -2.71 -7.95
CA GLU A 66 9.08 -2.04 -6.70
C GLU A 66 8.41 -0.71 -7.02
N LEU A 67 7.20 -0.53 -6.50
CA LEU A 67 6.45 0.72 -6.61
C LEU A 67 6.50 1.41 -5.25
N LYS A 68 6.96 2.66 -5.24
CA LYS A 68 6.84 3.54 -4.07
C LYS A 68 5.93 4.70 -4.42
N LEU A 69 4.94 4.94 -3.58
CA LEU A 69 4.01 6.04 -3.70
C LEU A 69 3.70 6.56 -2.28
N PRO A 70 3.44 7.87 -2.12
CA PRO A 70 3.02 8.41 -0.84
C PRO A 70 1.75 7.73 -0.34
N GLN A 71 1.59 7.59 0.97
CA GLN A 71 0.40 6.97 1.54
C GLN A 71 -0.88 7.69 1.10
N SER A 72 -0.85 9.03 1.06
CA SER A 72 -1.96 9.84 0.56
C SER A 72 -2.36 9.50 -0.89
N ALA A 73 -1.38 9.19 -1.74
CA ALA A 73 -1.60 8.77 -3.11
C ALA A 73 -2.21 7.36 -3.18
N LEU A 74 -1.72 6.43 -2.36
CA LEU A 74 -2.29 5.08 -2.26
C LEU A 74 -3.75 5.13 -1.78
N ASP A 75 -4.00 5.88 -0.72
CA ASP A 75 -5.33 6.06 -0.15
C ASP A 75 -6.31 6.62 -1.18
N LYS A 76 -5.85 7.53 -2.06
CA LYS A 76 -6.66 8.08 -3.14
C LYS A 76 -7.11 7.00 -4.13
N ILE A 77 -6.20 6.14 -4.61
CA ILE A 77 -6.59 5.07 -5.55
C ILE A 77 -7.31 3.91 -4.88
N ASP A 78 -7.13 3.70 -3.58
CA ASP A 78 -7.88 2.72 -2.77
C ASP A 78 -9.30 3.19 -2.46
N ALA A 79 -9.56 4.51 -2.45
CA ALA A 79 -10.88 5.06 -2.21
C ALA A 79 -11.86 4.79 -3.36
N ASP A 80 -11.37 4.76 -4.60
CA ASP A 80 -12.14 4.39 -5.79
C ASP A 80 -11.25 3.80 -6.91
N PRO A 81 -10.95 2.49 -6.87
CA PRO A 81 -10.13 1.83 -7.88
C PRO A 81 -10.70 1.88 -9.30
N ALA A 82 -12.02 2.06 -9.45
CA ALA A 82 -12.70 2.05 -10.74
C ALA A 82 -12.68 3.43 -11.44
N ALA A 83 -12.28 4.50 -10.74
CA ALA A 83 -12.24 5.87 -11.27
C ALA A 83 -11.23 6.07 -12.42
N GLU A 84 -10.33 5.11 -12.65
CA GLU A 84 -9.26 5.17 -13.66
C GLU A 84 -8.29 6.36 -13.51
N GLU A 85 -8.26 6.99 -12.34
CA GLU A 85 -7.37 8.10 -12.04
C GLU A 85 -5.97 7.62 -11.70
N TYR A 86 -4.97 8.34 -12.19
CA TYR A 86 -3.57 8.11 -11.88
C TYR A 86 -3.14 8.95 -10.68
N VAL A 87 -2.27 8.38 -9.85
CA VAL A 87 -1.53 9.09 -8.81
C VAL A 87 -0.04 9.02 -9.07
N GLU A 88 0.70 9.93 -8.47
CA GLU A 88 2.14 10.03 -8.62
C GLU A 88 2.86 9.00 -7.73
N GLY A 89 3.94 8.43 -8.26
CA GLY A 89 4.85 7.54 -7.54
C GLY A 89 6.12 7.31 -8.33
N MET A 90 6.88 6.30 -7.94
CA MET A 90 8.12 5.91 -8.59
C MET A 90 8.22 4.40 -8.78
N LEU A 91 8.89 4.00 -9.86
CA LEU A 91 9.21 2.62 -10.18
C LEU A 91 10.71 2.39 -9.94
N ILE A 92 11.04 1.42 -9.11
CA ILE A 92 12.41 0.92 -8.91
C ILE A 92 12.51 -0.46 -9.57
N PHE A 93 13.50 -0.62 -10.43
CA PHE A 93 13.73 -1.86 -11.18
C PHE A 93 15.23 -2.13 -11.30
N GLU A 94 15.68 -3.27 -10.78
CA GLU A 94 17.08 -3.72 -10.84
C GLU A 94 18.12 -2.66 -10.39
N GLY A 95 17.74 -1.77 -9.47
CA GLY A 95 18.59 -0.70 -8.94
C GLY A 95 18.38 0.67 -9.61
N ASP A 96 17.76 0.71 -10.78
CA ASP A 96 17.39 1.95 -11.47
C ASP A 96 16.05 2.48 -10.95
N THR A 97 15.94 3.81 -10.80
CA THR A 97 14.69 4.46 -10.38
C THR A 97 14.15 5.36 -11.49
N ILE A 98 12.90 5.13 -11.87
CA ILE A 98 12.14 5.94 -12.81
C ILE A 98 11.09 6.73 -12.02
N SER A 99 11.23 8.06 -12.02
CA SER A 99 10.38 8.93 -11.19
C SER A 99 10.23 10.33 -11.77
N PRO A 100 9.04 10.95 -11.70
CA PRO A 100 7.75 10.33 -11.36
C PRO A 100 7.20 9.41 -12.47
N VAL A 101 6.36 8.45 -12.06
CA VAL A 101 5.48 7.64 -12.90
C VAL A 101 4.04 7.76 -12.41
N GLY A 102 3.08 7.53 -13.30
CA GLY A 102 1.66 7.51 -12.97
C GLY A 102 1.23 6.09 -12.62
N ILE A 103 0.57 5.92 -11.49
CA ILE A 103 0.15 4.61 -10.98
C ILE A 103 -1.37 4.60 -10.80
N ARG A 104 -2.03 3.54 -11.29
CA ARG A 104 -3.46 3.31 -11.02
C ARG A 104 -3.81 1.83 -11.01
N TYR A 105 -4.98 1.51 -10.48
CA TYR A 105 -5.58 0.20 -10.70
C TYR A 105 -6.05 0.03 -12.16
N LYS A 106 -5.95 -1.20 -12.65
CA LYS A 106 -6.32 -1.61 -14.00
C LYS A 106 -7.41 -2.66 -13.93
N GLY A 107 -8.47 -2.43 -14.69
CA GLY A 107 -9.58 -3.36 -14.76
C GLY A 107 -10.66 -2.89 -15.72
N SER A 108 -11.46 -3.83 -16.19
CA SER A 108 -12.83 -3.56 -16.61
C SER A 108 -13.78 -3.92 -15.47
N VAL A 109 -15.09 -3.81 -15.69
CA VAL A 109 -16.12 -4.20 -14.71
C VAL A 109 -15.81 -5.54 -14.01
N GLY A 110 -15.48 -6.57 -14.78
CA GLY A 110 -15.18 -7.92 -14.25
C GLY A 110 -13.95 -8.00 -13.34
N ALA A 111 -13.00 -7.07 -13.45
CA ALA A 111 -11.79 -7.06 -12.62
C ALA A 111 -12.04 -6.56 -11.19
N PHE A 112 -13.20 -5.94 -10.95
CA PHE A 112 -13.56 -5.32 -9.67
C PHE A 112 -14.69 -6.05 -8.93
N VAL A 113 -15.30 -7.07 -9.55
CA VAL A 113 -16.40 -7.85 -8.95
C VAL A 113 -15.96 -8.46 -7.63
N GLY A 114 -16.68 -8.13 -6.55
CA GLY A 114 -16.39 -8.61 -5.19
C GLY A 114 -15.16 -7.98 -4.54
N CYS A 115 -14.53 -7.00 -5.19
CA CYS A 115 -13.32 -6.34 -4.70
C CYS A 115 -13.53 -4.88 -4.28
N LEU A 116 -14.72 -4.33 -4.46
CA LEU A 116 -15.08 -2.99 -4.03
C LEU A 116 -16.26 -3.03 -3.06
N THR A 117 -16.47 -1.96 -2.29
CA THR A 117 -17.59 -1.84 -1.35
C THR A 117 -18.95 -1.58 -2.02
N GLY A 118 -18.98 -1.16 -3.29
CA GLY A 118 -20.22 -0.92 -4.02
C GLY A 118 -20.90 -2.22 -4.45
N ASP A 119 -22.23 -2.29 -4.28
CA ASP A 119 -23.02 -3.49 -4.57
C ASP A 119 -23.39 -3.68 -6.06
N ASP A 120 -23.29 -2.62 -6.87
CA ASP A 120 -23.57 -2.70 -8.30
C ASP A 120 -22.38 -3.26 -9.09
N TRP A 121 -22.44 -4.58 -9.32
CA TRP A 121 -21.49 -5.32 -10.15
C TRP A 121 -21.39 -4.87 -11.62
N PHE A 122 -22.37 -4.15 -12.19
CA PHE A 122 -22.28 -3.62 -13.57
C PHE A 122 -21.64 -2.24 -13.61
N ASN A 123 -21.65 -1.52 -12.48
CA ASN A 123 -21.03 -0.22 -12.31
C ASN A 123 -20.20 -0.19 -11.01
N PRO A 124 -19.03 -0.87 -10.99
CA PRO A 124 -18.23 -1.03 -9.79
C PRO A 124 -17.79 0.33 -9.27
N SER A 125 -17.91 0.53 -7.96
CA SER A 125 -17.57 1.80 -7.30
C SER A 125 -17.21 1.58 -5.83
N GLY A 126 -16.64 2.62 -5.23
CA GLY A 126 -16.30 2.65 -3.82
C GLY A 126 -14.95 2.03 -3.51
N LYS A 127 -14.70 1.82 -2.21
CA LYS A 127 -13.36 1.51 -1.71
C LYS A 127 -12.94 0.09 -2.03
N LYS A 128 -11.63 -0.10 -2.19
CA LYS A 128 -10.99 -1.41 -2.34
C LYS A 128 -11.19 -2.27 -1.09
N THR A 129 -11.55 -3.54 -1.29
CA THR A 129 -11.68 -4.56 -0.23
C THR A 129 -10.76 -5.76 -0.46
N CYS A 130 -10.43 -6.08 -1.73
CA CYS A 130 -9.46 -7.12 -2.06
C CYS A 130 -8.04 -6.71 -1.66
N SER A 131 -7.20 -7.66 -1.24
CA SER A 131 -5.79 -7.39 -0.92
C SER A 131 -4.97 -7.00 -2.16
N LYS A 132 -5.32 -7.54 -3.34
CA LYS A 132 -4.61 -7.34 -4.60
C LYS A 132 -5.55 -7.02 -5.75
N LEU A 133 -5.17 -6.01 -6.53
CA LEU A 133 -5.77 -5.66 -7.81
C LEU A 133 -4.65 -5.50 -8.85
N SER A 134 -4.97 -5.73 -10.12
CA SER A 134 -4.03 -5.44 -11.20
C SER A 134 -3.74 -3.94 -11.28
N MET A 135 -2.52 -3.59 -11.63
CA MET A 135 -2.07 -2.20 -11.72
C MET A 135 -1.67 -1.86 -13.15
N LYS A 136 -1.57 -0.56 -13.42
CA LYS A 136 -1.00 -0.02 -14.64
C LYS A 136 -0.08 1.12 -14.27
N VAL A 137 1.14 1.08 -14.78
CA VAL A 137 2.16 2.09 -14.54
C VAL A 137 2.40 2.84 -15.84
N LYS A 138 2.22 4.15 -15.82
CA LYS A 138 2.46 5.06 -16.95
C LYS A 138 3.81 5.72 -16.75
N ILE A 139 4.78 5.34 -17.57
CA ILE A 139 6.16 5.83 -17.49
C ILE A 139 6.26 7.29 -17.95
N ASN A 140 5.52 7.61 -19.01
CA ASN A 140 5.48 8.93 -19.62
C ASN A 140 4.39 9.81 -18.95
N TRP A 141 4.37 9.80 -17.62
CA TRP A 141 3.40 10.53 -16.79
C TRP A 141 3.62 12.04 -16.87
N ASP A 142 2.55 12.82 -16.69
CA ASP A 142 2.57 14.28 -16.64
C ASP A 142 3.34 14.97 -17.78
N GLY A 143 3.09 14.54 -19.02
CA GLY A 143 3.68 15.14 -20.22
C GLY A 143 5.15 14.78 -20.47
N ARG A 144 5.73 13.88 -19.68
CA ARG A 144 7.11 13.40 -19.89
C ARG A 144 7.19 12.47 -21.12
N GLU A 145 8.38 12.39 -21.72
CA GLU A 145 8.69 11.47 -22.83
C GLU A 145 9.55 10.27 -22.40
N SER A 146 9.69 10.04 -21.09
CA SER A 146 10.46 8.93 -20.54
C SER A 146 9.94 7.57 -21.02
N LEU A 147 10.88 6.66 -21.25
CA LEU A 147 10.63 5.28 -21.66
C LEU A 147 11.27 4.31 -20.66
N PHE A 148 10.67 3.14 -20.52
CA PHE A 148 11.20 2.01 -19.77
C PHE A 148 11.24 0.81 -20.71
N TYR A 149 12.43 0.38 -21.13
CA TYR A 149 12.61 -0.69 -22.12
C TYR A 149 11.79 -0.45 -23.40
N ASN A 150 11.83 0.77 -23.94
CA ASN A 150 11.04 1.25 -25.08
C ASN A 150 9.52 1.29 -24.88
N LEU A 151 9.02 1.18 -23.65
CA LEU A 151 7.60 1.25 -23.33
C LEU A 151 7.23 2.55 -22.61
N LYS A 152 6.05 3.07 -22.96
CA LYS A 152 5.42 4.21 -22.27
C LYS A 152 4.59 3.78 -21.06
N LYS A 153 4.26 2.50 -20.95
CA LYS A 153 3.42 1.92 -19.90
C LYS A 153 3.69 0.43 -19.74
N ILE A 154 3.50 -0.08 -18.53
CA ILE A 154 3.48 -1.51 -18.18
C ILE A 154 2.22 -1.85 -17.39
#